data_AF-A0A3N1XVL1-F1
#
_entry.id   AF-A0A3N1XVL1-F1
#
_cell.length_a   1.000
_cell.length_b   1.000
_cell.length_c   1.000
_cell.angle_alpha   90.00
_cell.angle_beta   90.00
_cell.angle_gamma   90.00
#
_symmetry.space_group_name_H-M   'P 1'
#
loop_
_entity.id
_entity.type
_entity.pdbx_description
1 polymer ?
#
loop_
_entity_poly.entity_id
_entity_poly.type
_entity_poly.pdbx_seq_one_letter_code
_entity_poly.pdbx_strand_id
1 'polypeptide(L)'
;MKKEKRLNNKGFSLVELIIVIAIMAVLAGALAPQFIKYVAKSREATDNQNIDLLIATTNAVLADPDVTPAVGTVTITSTSAATFTNVGSTFEAAFKQAVGSKYPMSKVSRGKGFVITIGGSDAAGWTVTCTVAP
;
A
#
# COMPACT_ATOMS: atom_id res chain seq x y z
N MET A 1 47.30 45.47 32.80
CA MET A 1 46.94 45.54 31.36
C MET A 1 45.86 44.50 31.07
N LYS A 2 44.60 44.90 30.88
CA LYS A 2 43.51 43.99 30.48
C LYS A 2 43.55 43.83 28.95
N LYS A 3 43.77 42.61 28.46
CA LYS A 3 43.67 42.27 27.04
C LYS A 3 42.19 42.10 26.69
N GLU A 4 41.62 43.07 26.01
CA GLU A 4 40.30 42.98 25.40
C GLU A 4 40.31 41.89 24.30
N LYS A 5 39.55 40.81 24.50
CA LYS A 5 39.35 39.76 23.49
C LYS A 5 38.45 40.31 22.38
N ARG A 6 39.01 40.51 21.19
CA ARG A 6 38.24 40.85 19.98
C ARG A 6 37.38 39.65 19.59
N LEU A 7 36.09 39.72 19.88
CA LEU A 7 35.11 38.75 19.38
C LEU A 7 34.93 39.00 17.88
N ASN A 8 35.41 38.06 17.06
CA ASN A 8 35.27 38.10 15.62
C ASN A 8 33.85 37.71 15.24
N ASN A 9 32.96 38.70 15.11
CA ASN A 9 31.62 38.50 14.56
C ASN A 9 31.70 38.20 13.06
N LYS A 10 32.14 36.98 12.71
CA LYS A 10 31.86 36.34 11.41
C LYS A 10 30.41 35.86 11.39
N GLY A 11 29.49 36.78 11.70
CA GLY A 11 28.06 36.54 11.53
C GLY A 11 27.78 36.38 10.04
N PHE A 12 26.99 35.37 9.71
CA PHE A 12 26.47 35.13 8.36
C PHE A 12 25.91 36.43 7.78
N SER A 13 26.35 36.81 6.58
CA SER A 13 25.88 38.03 5.94
C SER A 13 24.38 37.90 5.63
N LEU A 14 23.63 38.98 5.81
CA LEU A 14 22.20 39.03 5.46
C LEU A 14 21.99 38.65 3.99
N VAL A 15 22.94 39.02 3.12
CA VAL A 15 22.94 38.66 1.70
C VAL A 15 23.10 37.15 1.50
N GLU A 16 23.98 36.49 2.25
CA GLU A 16 24.17 35.03 2.17
C GLU A 16 22.88 34.31 2.56
N LEU A 17 22.12 34.83 3.53
CA LEU A 17 20.85 34.24 3.95
C LEU A 17 19.75 34.40 2.89
N ILE A 18 19.64 35.57 2.24
CA ILE A 18 18.64 35.82 1.20
C ILE A 18 18.88 34.94 -0.02
N ILE A 19 20.15 34.76 -0.43
CA ILE A 19 20.49 33.91 -1.58
C ILE A 19 20.11 32.44 -1.29
N VAL A 20 20.32 31.97 -0.05
CA VAL A 20 19.97 30.60 0.34
C VAL A 20 18.46 30.36 0.26
N ILE A 21 17.62 31.26 0.81
CA ILE A 21 16.17 31.10 0.72
C ILE A 21 15.67 31.19 -0.73
N ALA A 22 16.32 32.00 -1.56
CA ALA A 22 15.96 32.14 -2.97
C ALA A 22 16.21 30.83 -3.74
N ILE A 23 17.37 30.19 -3.55
CA ILE A 23 17.69 28.92 -4.20
C ILE A 23 16.79 27.80 -3.66
N MET A 24 16.58 27.73 -2.35
CA MET A 24 15.67 26.74 -1.75
C MET A 24 14.23 26.89 -2.26
N ALA A 25 13.74 28.12 -2.45
CA ALA A 25 12.42 28.38 -3.01
C ALA A 25 12.29 27.90 -4.45
N VAL A 26 13.30 28.14 -5.29
CA VAL A 26 13.32 27.66 -6.69
C VAL A 26 13.34 26.13 -6.75
N LEU A 27 14.21 25.49 -5.96
CA LEU A 27 14.31 24.03 -5.90
C LEU A 27 13.02 23.39 -5.38
N ALA A 28 12.44 23.94 -4.31
CA ALA A 28 11.18 23.45 -3.75
C ALA A 28 10.01 23.62 -4.75
N GLY A 29 9.96 24.76 -5.46
CA GLY A 29 8.94 25.04 -6.47
C GLY A 29 8.97 24.05 -7.64
N ALA A 30 10.17 23.70 -8.14
CA ALA A 30 10.33 22.75 -9.23
C ALA A 30 10.00 21.29 -8.82
N LEU A 31 10.32 20.91 -7.57
CA LEU A 31 10.14 19.54 -7.09
C LEU A 31 8.69 19.21 -6.66
N ALA A 32 7.88 20.21 -6.31
CA ALA A 32 6.50 20.01 -5.85
C ALA A 32 5.62 19.14 -6.78
N PRO A 33 5.48 19.40 -8.10
CA PRO A 33 4.64 18.59 -8.98
C PRO A 33 5.18 17.16 -9.14
N GLN A 34 6.51 17.03 -9.20
CA GLN A 34 7.18 15.74 -9.29
C GLN A 34 6.90 14.90 -8.05
N PHE A 35 7.04 15.48 -6.86
CA PHE A 35 6.79 14.81 -5.58
C PHE A 35 5.35 14.29 -5.49
N ILE A 36 4.34 15.08 -5.87
CA ILE A 36 2.93 14.66 -5.86
C ILE A 36 2.72 13.43 -6.75
N LYS A 37 3.28 13.42 -7.97
CA LYS A 37 3.18 12.30 -8.89
C LYS A 37 3.85 11.03 -8.34
N TYR A 38 5.02 11.16 -7.72
CA TYR A 38 5.72 10.02 -7.13
C TYR A 38 4.98 9.44 -5.93
N VAL A 39 4.35 10.27 -5.10
CA VAL A 39 3.52 9.79 -3.98
C VAL A 39 2.30 9.02 -4.50
N ALA A 40 1.64 9.50 -5.57
CA ALA A 40 0.53 8.77 -6.19
C ALA A 40 0.98 7.41 -6.75
N LYS A 41 2.06 7.40 -7.56
CA LYS A 41 2.64 6.18 -8.12
C LYS A 41 3.09 5.18 -7.05
N SER A 42 3.63 5.67 -5.94
CA SER A 42 4.03 4.80 -4.81
C SER A 42 2.82 4.12 -4.17
N ARG A 43 1.68 4.80 -4.07
CA ARG A 43 0.44 4.22 -3.54
C ARG A 43 -0.13 3.17 -4.49
N GLU A 44 -0.14 3.46 -5.79
CA GLU A 44 -0.53 2.49 -6.83
C GLU A 44 0.35 1.24 -6.80
N ALA A 45 1.67 1.42 -6.65
CA ALA A 45 2.60 0.30 -6.54
C ALA A 45 2.34 -0.56 -5.29
N THR A 46 2.04 0.05 -4.13
CA THR A 46 1.65 -0.68 -2.93
C THR A 46 0.33 -1.43 -3.14
N ASP A 47 -0.64 -0.85 -3.83
CA ASP A 47 -1.92 -1.52 -4.09
C ASP A 47 -1.75 -2.72 -5.04
N ASN A 48 -0.94 -2.59 -6.08
CA ASN A 48 -0.59 -3.72 -6.96
C ASN A 48 0.11 -4.85 -6.18
N GLN A 49 1.08 -4.50 -5.31
CA GLN A 49 1.74 -5.50 -4.46
C GLN A 49 0.76 -6.20 -3.52
N ASN A 50 -0.20 -5.48 -2.95
CA ASN A 50 -1.23 -6.05 -2.09
C ASN A 50 -2.17 -6.98 -2.89
N ILE A 51 -2.55 -6.59 -4.11
CA ILE A 51 -3.36 -7.41 -5.02
C ILE A 51 -2.61 -8.71 -5.37
N ASP A 52 -1.34 -8.61 -5.76
CA ASP A 52 -0.52 -9.78 -6.11
C ASP A 52 -0.38 -10.74 -4.93
N LEU A 53 -0.16 -10.19 -3.72
CA LEU A 53 -0.10 -10.98 -2.48
C LEU A 53 -1.42 -11.73 -2.22
N LEU A 54 -2.57 -11.06 -2.36
CA LEU A 54 -3.88 -11.66 -2.12
C LEU A 54 -4.21 -12.75 -3.17
N ILE A 55 -3.87 -12.51 -4.44
CA ILE A 55 -4.04 -13.50 -5.51
C ILE A 55 -3.15 -14.72 -5.23
N ALA A 56 -1.87 -14.50 -4.93
CA ALA A 56 -0.93 -15.59 -4.63
C ALA A 56 -1.38 -16.40 -3.40
N THR A 57 -1.85 -15.73 -2.35
CA THR A 57 -2.36 -16.38 -1.13
C THR A 57 -3.61 -17.20 -1.44
N THR A 58 -4.55 -16.64 -2.21
CA THR A 58 -5.77 -17.34 -2.61
C THR A 58 -5.44 -18.57 -3.45
N ASN A 59 -4.54 -18.44 -4.43
CA ASN A 59 -4.11 -19.57 -5.27
C ASN A 59 -3.41 -20.66 -4.45
N ALA A 60 -2.59 -20.28 -3.46
CA ALA A 60 -1.95 -21.23 -2.55
C ALA A 60 -2.98 -22.01 -1.73
N VAL A 61 -4.02 -21.34 -1.23
CA VAL A 61 -5.12 -21.99 -0.49
C VAL A 61 -5.98 -22.87 -1.39
N LEU A 62 -6.21 -22.47 -2.65
CA LEU A 62 -6.96 -23.27 -3.63
C LEU A 62 -6.19 -24.52 -4.11
N ALA A 63 -4.86 -24.53 -3.98
CA ALA A 63 -4.02 -25.66 -4.34
C ALA A 63 -3.94 -26.74 -3.24
N ASP A 64 -4.44 -26.45 -2.04
CA ASP A 64 -4.45 -27.38 -0.91
C ASP A 64 -5.53 -28.46 -1.10
N PRO A 65 -5.17 -29.76 -1.09
CA PRO A 65 -6.13 -30.86 -1.28
C PRO A 65 -7.18 -30.99 -0.17
N ASP A 66 -6.91 -30.47 1.04
CA ASP A 66 -7.84 -30.52 2.18
C ASP A 66 -8.85 -29.36 2.16
N VAL A 67 -8.69 -28.41 1.23
CA VAL A 67 -9.58 -27.28 1.05
C VAL A 67 -10.66 -27.64 0.02
N THR A 68 -11.92 -27.39 0.38
CA THR A 68 -13.07 -27.55 -0.51
C THR A 68 -13.60 -26.15 -0.85
N PRO A 69 -13.02 -25.49 -1.88
CA PRO A 69 -13.44 -24.16 -2.27
C PRO A 69 -14.76 -24.18 -3.05
N ALA A 70 -15.42 -23.02 -3.08
CA ALA A 70 -16.59 -22.76 -3.89
C ALA A 70 -16.42 -21.44 -4.65
N VAL A 71 -17.18 -21.29 -5.74
CA VAL A 71 -17.23 -20.06 -6.53
C VAL A 71 -17.92 -18.97 -5.70
N GLY A 72 -17.17 -17.93 -5.38
CA GLY A 72 -17.59 -16.95 -4.40
C GLY A 72 -16.66 -15.75 -4.30
N THR A 73 -16.88 -14.94 -3.27
CA THR A 73 -16.12 -13.70 -3.05
C THR A 73 -15.61 -13.56 -1.63
N VAL A 74 -14.44 -12.93 -1.50
CA VAL A 74 -13.88 -12.45 -0.24
C VAL A 74 -13.76 -10.94 -0.33
N THR A 75 -14.53 -10.22 0.48
CA THR A 75 -14.53 -8.76 0.53
C THR A 75 -13.81 -8.31 1.80
N ILE A 76 -12.61 -7.75 1.65
CA ILE A 76 -11.89 -7.12 2.77
C ILE A 76 -12.57 -5.79 3.08
N THR A 77 -13.11 -5.65 4.29
CA THR A 77 -13.85 -4.47 4.73
C THR A 77 -13.03 -3.56 5.65
N SER A 78 -12.02 -4.12 6.33
CA SER A 78 -11.09 -3.37 7.17
C SER A 78 -9.78 -4.13 7.35
N THR A 79 -8.81 -3.54 8.04
CA THR A 79 -7.57 -4.22 8.41
C THR A 79 -7.79 -5.46 9.28
N SER A 80 -8.97 -5.63 9.88
CA SER A 80 -9.24 -6.72 10.83
C SER A 80 -10.44 -7.58 10.42
N ALA A 81 -11.07 -7.29 9.29
CA ALA A 81 -12.30 -7.98 8.88
C ALA A 81 -12.37 -8.17 7.37
N ALA A 82 -12.84 -9.36 6.98
CA ALA A 82 -13.24 -9.71 5.64
C ALA A 82 -14.56 -10.48 5.69
N THR A 83 -15.41 -10.27 4.70
CA THR A 83 -16.68 -10.96 4.51
C THR A 83 -16.50 -12.03 3.44
N PHE A 84 -16.92 -13.25 3.73
CA PHE A 84 -16.79 -14.41 2.84
C PHE A 84 -18.18 -14.79 2.33
N THR A 85 -18.34 -14.89 1.01
CA THR A 85 -19.63 -15.21 0.38
C THR A 85 -19.46 -16.40 -0.54
N ASN A 86 -20.05 -17.55 -0.19
CA ASN A 86 -20.06 -18.77 -1.01
C ASN A 86 -18.65 -19.28 -1.41
N VAL A 87 -17.67 -19.26 -0.50
CA VAL A 87 -16.29 -19.71 -0.80
C VAL A 87 -15.94 -21.08 -0.19
N GLY A 88 -16.82 -21.67 0.63
CA GLY A 88 -16.54 -22.89 1.39
C GLY A 88 -15.90 -22.59 2.76
N SER A 89 -16.31 -23.31 3.80
CA SER A 89 -15.86 -23.06 5.18
C SER A 89 -14.39 -23.44 5.44
N THR A 90 -13.91 -24.50 4.77
CA THR A 90 -12.51 -24.93 4.82
C THR A 90 -11.59 -23.91 4.15
N PHE A 91 -12.01 -23.35 3.01
CA PHE A 91 -11.31 -22.26 2.35
C PHE A 91 -11.27 -21.01 3.24
N GLU A 92 -12.39 -20.61 3.84
CA GLU A 92 -12.44 -19.44 4.72
C GLU A 92 -11.45 -19.57 5.89
N ALA A 93 -11.38 -20.75 6.52
CA ALA A 93 -10.44 -21.01 7.61
C ALA A 93 -8.97 -20.98 7.14
N ALA A 94 -8.66 -21.61 6.02
CA ALA A 94 -7.31 -21.64 5.45
C ALA A 94 -6.85 -20.24 4.99
N PHE A 95 -7.73 -19.48 4.34
CA PHE A 95 -7.44 -18.12 3.90
C PHE A 95 -7.17 -17.18 5.07
N LYS A 96 -7.97 -17.26 6.15
CA LYS A 96 -7.74 -16.48 7.38
C LYS A 96 -6.37 -16.78 8.00
N GLN A 97 -5.94 -18.04 7.99
CA GLN A 97 -4.61 -18.42 8.47
C GLN A 97 -3.50 -17.89 7.55
N ALA A 98 -3.68 -18.00 6.23
CA ALA A 98 -2.66 -17.62 5.26
C ALA A 98 -2.44 -16.10 5.18
N VAL A 99 -3.51 -15.29 5.28
CA VAL A 99 -3.41 -13.82 5.31
C VAL A 99 -3.01 -13.30 6.70
N GLY A 100 -3.38 -14.01 7.76
CA GLY A 100 -3.09 -13.64 9.14
C GLY A 100 -4.03 -12.56 9.71
N SER A 101 -3.60 -11.91 10.79
CA SER A 101 -4.47 -11.03 11.59
C SER A 101 -4.72 -9.64 11.00
N LYS A 102 -4.03 -9.28 9.90
CA LYS A 102 -4.17 -7.96 9.27
C LYS A 102 -4.35 -8.06 7.76
N TYR A 103 -5.50 -7.63 7.27
CA TYR A 103 -5.79 -7.56 5.85
C TYR A 103 -5.21 -6.29 5.22
N PRO A 104 -4.62 -6.37 4.01
CA PRO A 104 -4.16 -5.20 3.28
C PRO A 104 -5.34 -4.32 2.84
N MET A 105 -5.13 -3.01 2.87
CA MET A 105 -6.11 -1.99 2.48
C MET A 105 -5.52 -1.08 1.39
N SER A 106 -6.38 -0.56 0.51
CA SER A 106 -5.95 0.31 -0.57
C SER A 106 -5.36 1.63 -0.06
N LYS A 107 -4.22 2.02 -0.62
CA LYS A 107 -3.54 3.30 -0.41
C LYS A 107 -4.02 4.36 -1.40
N VAL A 108 -4.50 3.96 -2.57
CA VAL A 108 -5.10 4.85 -3.58
C VAL A 108 -6.52 5.24 -3.17
N SER A 109 -7.40 4.25 -2.98
CA SER A 109 -8.78 4.40 -2.52
C SER A 109 -8.85 4.27 -1.00
N ARG A 110 -8.51 5.36 -0.30
CA ARG A 110 -8.45 5.37 1.17
C ARG A 110 -9.75 4.88 1.80
N GLY A 111 -9.63 3.95 2.74
CA GLY A 111 -10.77 3.37 3.46
C GLY A 111 -11.45 2.22 2.71
N LYS A 112 -10.98 1.87 1.50
CA LYS A 112 -11.46 0.70 0.74
C LYS A 112 -10.48 -0.47 0.89
N GLY A 113 -11.02 -1.67 1.03
CA GLY A 113 -10.25 -2.91 0.95
C GLY A 113 -10.23 -3.45 -0.48
N PHE A 114 -9.99 -4.75 -0.60
CA PHE A 114 -10.00 -5.46 -1.87
C PHE A 114 -11.10 -6.52 -1.90
N VAL A 115 -11.62 -6.82 -3.08
CA VAL A 115 -12.57 -7.89 -3.35
C VAL A 115 -11.86 -8.94 -4.19
N ILE A 116 -11.76 -10.14 -3.64
CA ILE A 116 -11.23 -11.31 -4.33
C ILE A 116 -12.43 -12.10 -4.84
N THR A 117 -12.47 -12.38 -6.13
CA THR A 117 -13.50 -13.21 -6.77
C THR A 117 -12.84 -14.51 -7.21
N ILE A 118 -13.34 -15.61 -6.66
CA ILE A 118 -12.96 -16.98 -6.98
C ILE A 118 -14.00 -17.50 -7.97
N GLY A 119 -13.61 -17.72 -9.23
CA GLY A 119 -14.44 -18.24 -10.29
C GLY A 119 -13.83 -19.48 -10.94
N GLY A 120 -14.51 -20.07 -11.92
CA GLY A 120 -14.00 -21.20 -12.71
C GLY A 120 -13.88 -22.48 -11.89
N SER A 121 -14.84 -23.40 -12.01
CA SER A 121 -14.80 -24.72 -11.34
C SER A 121 -14.76 -25.86 -12.35
N ASP A 122 -14.23 -25.61 -13.55
CA ASP A 122 -14.19 -26.56 -14.66
C ASP A 122 -12.75 -27.01 -14.98
N ALA A 123 -12.59 -27.79 -16.06
CA ALA A 123 -11.33 -28.43 -16.45
C ALA A 123 -10.17 -27.45 -16.73
N ALA A 124 -10.44 -26.13 -16.80
CA ALA A 124 -9.42 -25.08 -16.95
C ALA A 124 -8.78 -24.64 -15.61
N GLY A 125 -9.30 -25.11 -14.48
CA GLY A 125 -8.83 -24.76 -13.14
C GLY A 125 -9.49 -23.52 -12.55
N TRP A 126 -9.12 -23.17 -11.32
CA TRP A 126 -9.64 -22.01 -10.62
C TRP A 126 -9.14 -20.70 -11.22
N THR A 127 -10.04 -19.72 -11.35
CA THR A 127 -9.72 -18.35 -11.71
C THR A 127 -9.85 -17.45 -10.49
N VAL A 128 -8.84 -16.61 -10.24
CA VAL A 128 -8.86 -15.65 -9.14
C VAL A 128 -8.63 -14.26 -9.69
N THR A 129 -9.57 -13.36 -9.43
CA THR A 129 -9.44 -11.95 -9.76
C THR A 129 -9.54 -11.12 -8.49
N CYS A 130 -8.82 -10.01 -8.41
CA CYS A 130 -8.84 -9.13 -7.26
C CYS A 130 -9.00 -7.69 -7.73
N THR A 131 -9.98 -7.00 -7.17
CA THR A 131 -10.31 -5.59 -7.48
C THR A 131 -10.40 -4.77 -6.20
N VAL A 132 -10.35 -3.44 -6.30
CA VAL A 132 -10.59 -2.58 -5.13
C VAL A 132 -12.07 -2.60 -4.79
N ALA A 133 -12.39 -2.70 -3.51
CA ALA A 133 -13.78 -2.67 -3.04
C ALA A 133 -14.45 -1.33 -3.41
N PRO A 134 -15.74 -1.35 -3.81
CA PRO A 134 -16.49 -0.16 -4.15
C PRO A 134 -16.61 0.80 -2.96
#